data_AF-A0A3S0HLY2-F1
#
_entry.id   AF-A0A3S0HLY2-F1
#
_cell.length_a   1.000
_cell.length_b   1.000
_cell.length_c   1.000
_cell.angle_alpha   90.00
_cell.angle_beta   90.00
_cell.angle_gamma   90.00
#
_symmetry.space_group_name_H-M   'P 1'
#
loop_
_entity.id
_entity.type
_entity.pdbx_description
1 polymer ?
#
loop_
_entity_poly.entity_id
_entity_poly.type
_entity_poly.pdbx_seq_one_letter_code
_entity_poly.pdbx_strand_id
1 'polypeptide(L)' 'MTIERFAELTGLTPDTVRGQLQQGNLPLIKVGRRRLVNVAMLTAECMNAEDWA' A
#
# COMPACT_ATOMS: atom_id res chain seq x y z
N MET A 1 -5.38 -5.51 0.39
CA MET A 1 -5.12 -6.11 -0.93
C MET A 1 -3.78 -6.83 -0.94
N THR A 2 -3.61 -7.92 -1.72
CA THR A 2 -2.31 -8.61 -1.83
C THR A 2 -1.28 -7.72 -2.54
N ILE A 3 0.00 -7.99 -2.33
CA ILE A 3 1.11 -7.24 -2.96
C ILE A 3 1.05 -7.42 -4.47
N GLU A 4 0.83 -8.65 -4.93
CA GLU A 4 0.79 -9.02 -6.35
C GLU A 4 -0.37 -8.30 -7.06
N ARG A 5 -1.55 -8.25 -6.44
CA ARG A 5 -2.71 -7.56 -7.02
C ARG A 5 -2.54 -6.04 -6.99
N PHE A 6 -1.94 -5.49 -5.94
CA PHE A 6 -1.64 -4.06 -5.87
C PHE A 6 -0.64 -3.64 -6.94
N ALA A 7 0.42 -4.44 -7.13
CA ALA A 7 1.42 -4.23 -8.18
C ALA A 7 0.75 -4.24 -9.57
N GLU A 8 -0.07 -5.25 -9.87
CA GLU A 8 -0.80 -5.36 -11.14
C GLU A 8 -1.67 -4.14 -11.43
N LEU A 9 -2.44 -3.67 -10.44
CA LEU A 9 -3.36 -2.54 -10.62
C LEU A 9 -2.67 -1.17 -10.69
N THR A 10 -1.49 -1.04 -10.08
CA THR A 10 -0.75 0.23 -10.04
C THR A 10 0.33 0.36 -11.11
N GLY A 11 0.67 -0.73 -11.81
CA GLY A 11 1.78 -0.77 -12.75
C GLY A 11 3.16 -0.83 -12.07
N LEU A 12 3.22 -0.93 -10.74
CA LEU A 12 4.45 -1.10 -9.99
C LEU A 12 4.92 -2.55 -10.02
N THR A 13 6.21 -2.77 -9.82
CA THR A 13 6.72 -4.13 -9.60
C THR A 13 6.38 -4.61 -8.18
N PRO A 14 6.17 -5.92 -7.95
CA PRO A 14 5.98 -6.46 -6.61
C PRO A 14 7.11 -6.10 -5.62
N ASP A 15 8.36 -6.00 -6.11
CA ASP A 15 9.51 -5.65 -5.27
C ASP A 15 9.50 -4.18 -4.88
N THR A 16 9.09 -3.28 -5.79
CA THR A 16 8.85 -1.88 -5.44
C THR A 16 7.79 -1.76 -4.35
N VAL A 17 6.66 -2.46 -4.47
CA VAL A 17 5.60 -2.43 -3.46
C VAL A 17 6.10 -2.97 -2.11
N ARG A 18 6.91 -4.04 -2.10
CA ARG A 18 7.55 -4.55 -0.87
C ARG A 18 8.48 -3.53 -0.24
N GLY A 19 9.31 -2.85 -1.05
CA GLY A 19 10.20 -1.79 -0.57
C GLY A 19 9.43 -0.66 0.10
N GLN A 20 8.36 -0.18 -0.54
CA GLN A 20 7.49 0.87 0.01
C GLN A 20 6.83 0.45 1.33
N LEU A 21 6.37 -0.80 1.44
CA LEU A 21 5.82 -1.34 2.70
C LEU A 21 6.88 -1.47 3.80
N GLN A 22 8.12 -1.85 3.46
CA GLN A 22 9.23 -1.95 4.42
C GLN A 22 9.69 -0.57 4.92
N GLN A 23 9.67 0.43 4.04
CA GLN A 23 10.02 1.81 4.35
C GLN A 23 8.90 2.56 5.10
N GLY A 24 7.69 1.99 5.16
CA GLY A 24 6.53 2.61 5.81
C GLY A 24 5.78 3.62 4.95
N ASN A 25 6.13 3.73 3.66
CA ASN A 25 5.49 4.65 2.72
C ASN A 25 4.13 4.15 2.22
N LEU A 26 3.85 2.84 2.35
CA LEU A 26 2.53 2.27 2.11
C LEU A 26 1.98 1.67 3.41
N PRO A 27 0.69 1.88 3.73
CA PRO A 27 0.11 1.33 4.93
C PRO A 27 -0.04 -0.20 4.80
N LEU A 28 0.40 -0.90 5.84
CA LEU A 28 0.39 -2.36 5.92
C LEU A 28 -0.68 -2.83 6.92
N ILE A 29 -1.41 -3.89 6.57
CA ILE A 29 -2.29 -4.60 7.51
C ILE A 29 -2.01 -6.11 7.52
N LYS A 30 -1.96 -6.69 8.71
CA LYS A 30 -1.85 -8.15 8.91
C LYS A 30 -3.25 -8.76 8.94
N VAL A 31 -3.52 -9.68 8.03
CA VAL A 31 -4.78 -10.45 7.98
C VAL A 31 -4.44 -11.93 8.05
N GLY A 32 -4.72 -12.56 9.20
CA GLY A 32 -4.28 -13.92 9.49
C GLY A 32 -2.76 -14.07 9.36
N ARG A 33 -2.32 -14.97 8.46
CA ARG A 33 -0.89 -15.22 8.17
C ARG A 33 -0.32 -14.36 7.03
N ARG A 34 -1.12 -13.50 6.40
CA ARG A 34 -0.72 -12.71 5.23
C ARG A 34 -0.53 -11.23 5.61
N ARG A 35 0.42 -10.58 4.95
CA ARG A 35 0.65 -9.13 4.96
C ARG A 35 0.05 -8.54 3.69
N LEU A 36 -0.85 -7.57 3.84
CA LEU A 36 -1.61 -6.96 2.76
C LEU A 36 -1.39 -5.46 2.76
N VAL A 37 -1.47 -4.83 1.60
CA VAL A 37 -1.58 -3.37 1.49
C VAL A 37 -2.93 -2.95 2.05
N ASN A 38 -2.94 -2.04 3.02
CA ASN A 38 -4.15 -1.52 3.65
C ASN A 38 -4.75 -0.42 2.78
N VAL A 39 -5.48 -0.83 1.74
CA VAL A 39 -6.07 0.11 0.77
C VAL A 39 -7.06 1.07 1.41
N ALA A 40 -7.82 0.63 2.43
CA ALA A 40 -8.76 1.51 3.11
C ALA A 40 -8.05 2.68 3.81
N MET A 41 -6.95 2.39 4.51
CA MET A 41 -6.12 3.43 5.14
C MET A 41 -5.45 4.32 4.10
N LEU A 42 -4.87 3.74 3.05
CA LEU A 42 -4.27 4.51 1.95
C LEU A 42 -5.28 5.49 1.34
N THR A 43 -6.48 5.02 1.02
CA THR A 43 -7.54 5.88 0.47
C THR A 43 -7.93 6.98 1.46
N ALA A 44 -8.06 6.67 2.75
CA ALA A 44 -8.36 7.67 3.76
C ALA A 44 -7.24 8.72 3.90
N GLU A 45 -5.98 8.31 3.91
CA GLU A 45 -4.81 9.20 3.91
C GLU A 45 -4.82 10.11 2.67
N CYS A 46 -5.06 9.56 1.48
CA CYS A 46 -5.14 10.35 0.25
C CYS A 46 -6.32 11.34 0.24
N MET A 47 -7.47 10.97 0.83
CA MET A 47 -8.63 11.87 0.92
C MET A 47 -8.41 13.01 1.93
N ASN A 48 -7.58 12.78 2.95
CA ASN A 48 -7.29 13.74 4.02
C ASN A 48 -5.99 14.52 3.80
N ALA A 49 -5.18 14.13 2.81
CA ALA A 49 -3.98 14.86 2.47
C ALA A 49 -4.37 16.24 1.94
N GLU A 50 -4.04 17.30 2.70
CA GLU A 50 -4.06 18.66 2.17
C GLU A 50 -3.03 18.74 1.03
N ASP A 51 -3.40 19.42 -0.07
CA ASP A 51 -2.60 19.55 -1.28
C ASP A 51 -1.11 19.70 -0.96
N TRP A 52 -0.34 18.68 -1.36
CA TRP A 52 1.12 18.65 -1.54
C TRP A 52 1.80 20.02 -1.33
N ALA A 53 2.23 20.29 -0.09
CA ALA A 53 3.11 21.41 0.26
C ALA A 53 4.59 21.08 0.00
#